data_AF-A0A4Y2PC59-F1
#
_entry.id   AF-A0A4Y2PC59-F1
#
_cell.length_a   1.000
_cell.length_b   1.000
_cell.length_c   1.000
_cell.angle_alpha   90.00
_cell.angle_beta   90.00
_cell.angle_gamma   90.00
#
_symmetry.space_group_name_H-M   'P 1'
#
loop_
_entity.id
_entity.type
_entity.pdbx_description
1 polymer ?
#
loop_
_entity_poly.entity_id
_entity_poly.type
_entity_poly.pdbx_seq_one_letter_code
_entity_poly.pdbx_strand_id
1 'polypeptide(L)'
;LGLIEWVDNTTVLQDFLDDGMSEDERKRFYYKSGASIVRTKFLQWEKSSNLYSALYQKKSRKECVEKYQELVNLVPKNLLVKSFLKLSSSPEAFMILRTKYAQSHAVICLSQWVIGIGDRHLGNFLIDKSSGCEVGIDFGHAFGSATQFLPVPELVPFRLTPQYLQLMSPLGVKGIYESTMIHTLSALCNRRDLLLSVMDIFIKEPTINWKANANKQLQDLHMSSEGKKEDWFPQQRIAIARKKLEGVNPCIIMRKELELGHSSKGELFKCMESVCLGNSEFNIRAKMKKTGLTVEEQVDCLIDLATDPHNLCLIYFGWNPWF
;
A
#
# COMPACT_ATOMS: atom_id res chain seq x y z
N LEU A 1 -23.79 16.14 5.35
CA LEU A 1 -24.45 15.12 4.51
C LEU A 1 -23.73 15.13 3.16
N GLY A 2 -23.17 14.00 2.75
CA GLY A 2 -22.54 13.84 1.43
C GLY A 2 -23.25 12.74 0.66
N LEU A 3 -23.28 12.83 -0.67
CA LEU A 3 -23.78 11.78 -1.56
C LEU A 3 -22.59 11.18 -2.30
N ILE A 4 -22.56 9.86 -2.42
CA ILE A 4 -21.54 9.12 -3.17
C ILE A 4 -22.28 8.30 -4.22
N GLU A 5 -21.76 8.30 -5.45
CA GLU A 5 -22.29 7.45 -6.52
C GLU A 5 -22.11 5.98 -6.13
N TRP A 6 -23.19 5.20 -6.25
CA TRP A 6 -23.14 3.76 -6.09
C TRP A 6 -22.77 3.12 -7.43
N VAL A 7 -21.67 2.36 -7.45
CA VAL A 7 -21.23 1.65 -8.65
C VAL A 7 -21.87 0.27 -8.67
N ASP A 8 -22.85 0.08 -9.56
CA ASP A 8 -23.58 -1.19 -9.69
C ASP A 8 -22.67 -2.37 -10.04
N ASN A 9 -23.11 -3.59 -9.71
CA ASN A 9 -22.40 -4.85 -9.95
C ASN A 9 -21.02 -4.97 -9.29
N THR A 10 -20.68 -4.08 -8.37
CA THR A 10 -19.45 -4.16 -7.60
C THR A 10 -19.61 -5.02 -6.33
N THR A 11 -18.49 -5.56 -5.86
CA THR A 11 -18.38 -6.21 -4.54
C THR A 11 -17.07 -5.81 -3.90
N VAL A 12 -17.01 -5.79 -2.57
CA VAL A 12 -15.77 -5.50 -1.84
C VAL A 12 -14.78 -6.64 -2.06
N LEU A 13 -13.49 -6.34 -2.23
CA LEU A 13 -12.43 -7.33 -2.45
C LEU A 13 -12.40 -8.40 -1.35
N GLN A 14 -12.65 -8.01 -0.09
CA GLN A 14 -12.76 -8.96 1.01
C GLN A 14 -13.86 -10.01 0.77
N ASP A 15 -15.06 -9.56 0.42
CA ASP A 15 -16.20 -10.45 0.14
C ASP A 15 -15.93 -11.30 -1.11
N PHE A 16 -15.27 -10.72 -2.13
CA PHE A 16 -14.87 -11.45 -3.33
C PHE A 16 -13.88 -12.58 -3.03
N LEU A 17 -12.93 -12.37 -2.12
CA LEU A 17 -12.00 -13.42 -1.65
C LEU A 17 -12.73 -14.51 -0.87
N ASP A 18 -13.67 -14.12 -0.02
CA ASP A 18 -14.47 -15.05 0.79
C ASP A 18 -15.39 -15.93 -0.08
N ASP A 19 -15.92 -15.37 -1.17
CA ASP A 19 -16.66 -16.10 -2.19
C ASP A 19 -15.80 -17.12 -2.94
N GLY A 20 -14.49 -16.88 -3.05
CA GLY A 20 -13.53 -17.83 -3.64
C GLY A 20 -13.32 -19.09 -2.82
N MET A 21 -13.53 -19.04 -1.50
CA MET A 21 -13.34 -20.18 -0.60
C MET A 21 -14.33 -21.31 -0.92
N SER A 22 -13.90 -22.56 -0.78
CA SER A 22 -14.83 -23.69 -0.65
C SER A 22 -15.50 -23.68 0.72
N GLU A 23 -16.60 -24.41 0.91
CA GLU A 23 -17.23 -24.53 2.23
C GLU A 23 -16.25 -25.06 3.29
N ASP A 24 -15.41 -26.03 2.94
CA ASP A 24 -14.42 -26.60 3.85
C ASP A 24 -13.28 -25.64 4.17
N GLU A 25 -12.86 -24.82 3.20
CA GLU A 25 -11.88 -23.75 3.42
C GLU A 25 -12.47 -22.67 4.32
N ARG A 26 -13.71 -22.23 4.05
CA ARG A 26 -14.42 -21.25 4.87
C ARG A 26 -14.64 -21.78 6.29
N LYS A 27 -15.02 -23.04 6.45
CA LYS A 27 -15.13 -23.70 7.76
C LYS A 27 -13.80 -23.79 8.47
N ARG A 28 -12.72 -24.14 7.80
CA ARG A 28 -11.39 -24.17 8.42
C ARG A 28 -10.90 -22.78 8.82
N PHE A 29 -11.11 -21.80 7.94
CA PHE A 29 -10.63 -20.45 8.13
C PHE A 29 -11.46 -19.69 9.16
N TYR A 30 -12.78 -19.63 9.05
CA TYR A 30 -13.60 -18.84 9.98
C TYR A 30 -14.11 -19.63 11.20
N TYR A 31 -14.51 -20.90 11.03
CA TYR A 31 -15.18 -21.65 12.11
C TYR A 31 -14.25 -22.54 12.94
N LYS A 32 -13.21 -23.15 12.34
CA LYS A 32 -12.16 -23.92 13.07
C LYS A 32 -10.95 -23.05 13.41
N SER A 33 -11.23 -21.78 13.72
CA SER A 33 -10.27 -20.82 14.23
C SER A 33 -9.23 -20.29 13.23
N GLY A 34 -9.15 -20.60 11.94
CA GLY A 34 -8.05 -20.12 11.05
C GLY A 34 -7.76 -18.60 11.03
N ALA A 35 -8.75 -17.73 10.80
CA ALA A 35 -8.63 -16.27 10.87
C ALA A 35 -8.30 -15.80 12.29
N SER A 36 -8.95 -16.45 13.28
CA SER A 36 -8.65 -16.25 14.69
C SER A 36 -7.23 -16.71 15.04
N ILE A 37 -6.68 -17.73 14.38
CA ILE A 37 -5.36 -18.32 14.57
C ILE A 37 -4.32 -17.38 13.97
N VAL A 38 -4.55 -16.83 12.77
CA VAL A 38 -3.65 -15.80 12.19
C VAL A 38 -3.55 -14.63 13.15
N ARG A 39 -4.70 -14.11 13.62
CA ARG A 39 -4.75 -13.04 14.63
C ARG A 39 -4.04 -13.41 15.92
N THR A 40 -4.37 -14.58 16.48
CA THR A 40 -3.84 -15.05 17.75
C THR A 40 -2.33 -15.28 17.66
N LYS A 41 -1.85 -15.94 16.60
CA LYS A 41 -0.42 -16.19 16.38
C LYS A 41 0.39 -14.91 16.16
N PHE A 42 -0.18 -13.90 15.53
CA PHE A 42 0.48 -12.60 15.36
C PHE A 42 0.52 -11.82 16.67
N LEU A 43 -0.63 -11.66 17.34
CA LEU A 43 -0.72 -10.89 18.59
C LEU A 43 0.02 -11.55 19.76
N GLN A 44 0.12 -12.88 19.79
CA GLN A 44 0.87 -13.62 20.83
C GLN A 44 2.36 -13.71 20.53
N TRP A 45 2.82 -13.29 19.34
CA TRP A 45 4.22 -13.38 18.95
C TRP A 45 5.12 -12.52 19.84
N GLU A 46 4.63 -11.37 20.27
CA GLU A 46 5.32 -10.46 21.19
C GLU A 46 4.32 -9.90 22.21
N LYS A 47 4.50 -10.26 23.48
CA LYS A 47 3.64 -9.80 24.58
C LYS A 47 4.17 -8.46 25.11
N SER A 48 3.91 -7.39 24.36
CA SER A 48 4.24 -6.01 24.75
C SER A 48 3.00 -5.12 24.68
N SER A 49 2.91 -4.13 25.57
CA SER A 49 1.84 -3.11 25.54
C SER A 49 1.85 -2.31 24.23
N ASN A 50 3.02 -2.12 23.63
CA ASN A 50 3.18 -1.55 22.30
C ASN A 50 3.83 -2.59 21.37
N LEU A 51 2.98 -3.47 20.84
CA LEU A 51 3.36 -4.59 19.98
C LEU A 51 4.31 -4.17 18.86
N TYR A 52 3.90 -3.22 18.01
CA TYR A 52 4.69 -2.85 16.83
C TYR A 52 6.03 -2.21 17.19
N SER A 53 6.08 -1.35 18.22
CA SER A 53 7.35 -0.78 18.65
C SER A 53 8.34 -1.86 19.08
N ALA A 54 7.85 -2.88 19.81
CA ALA A 54 8.66 -4.02 20.21
C ALA A 54 9.07 -4.88 19.00
N LEU A 55 8.19 -5.08 18.01
CA LEU A 55 8.54 -5.81 16.79
C LEU A 55 9.68 -5.13 16.01
N TYR A 56 9.58 -3.82 15.77
CA TYR A 56 10.62 -3.05 15.07
C TYR A 56 11.97 -3.08 15.80
N GLN A 57 11.97 -3.10 17.13
CA GLN A 57 13.21 -3.03 17.93
C GLN A 57 13.84 -4.39 18.23
N LYS A 58 13.02 -5.43 18.43
CA LYS A 58 13.49 -6.73 18.94
C LYS A 58 13.63 -7.80 17.86
N LYS A 59 12.85 -7.73 16.78
CA LYS A 59 12.78 -8.82 15.80
C LYS A 59 13.71 -8.57 14.63
N SER A 60 14.51 -9.56 14.29
CA SER A 60 15.36 -9.52 13.10
C SER A 60 14.55 -9.69 11.82
N ARG A 61 15.11 -9.25 10.68
CA ARG A 61 14.50 -9.47 9.36
C ARG A 61 14.15 -10.94 9.14
N LYS A 62 15.04 -11.86 9.51
CA LYS A 62 14.84 -13.30 9.33
C LYS A 62 13.60 -13.79 10.08
N GLU A 63 13.48 -13.45 11.36
CA GLU A 63 12.31 -13.81 12.17
C GLU A 63 11.01 -13.22 11.60
N CYS A 64 11.03 -11.97 11.14
CA CYS A 64 9.87 -11.33 10.52
C CYS A 64 9.45 -12.04 9.22
N VAL A 65 10.41 -12.40 8.36
CA VAL A 65 10.13 -13.10 7.10
C VAL A 65 9.56 -14.50 7.37
N GLU A 66 10.18 -15.25 8.29
CA GLU A 66 9.70 -16.58 8.69
C GLU A 66 8.28 -16.50 9.27
N LYS A 67 8.03 -15.50 10.13
CA LYS A 67 6.70 -15.28 10.71
C LYS A 67 5.68 -14.90 9.65
N TYR A 68 6.02 -14.01 8.73
CA TYR A 68 5.14 -13.64 7.62
C TYR A 68 4.76 -14.85 6.78
N GLN A 69 5.75 -15.68 6.41
CA GLN A 69 5.50 -16.89 5.63
C GLN A 69 4.65 -17.91 6.39
N GLU A 70 4.85 -18.05 7.71
CA GLU A 70 3.98 -18.86 8.58
C GLU A 70 2.52 -18.42 8.45
N LEU A 71 2.26 -17.11 8.54
CA LEU A 71 0.90 -16.56 8.49
C LEU A 71 0.28 -16.66 7.08
N VAL A 72 1.05 -16.38 6.03
CA VAL A 72 0.59 -16.56 4.63
C VAL A 72 0.19 -18.00 4.35
N ASN A 73 0.92 -18.98 4.90
CA ASN A 73 0.60 -20.40 4.70
C ASN A 73 -0.68 -20.87 5.42
N LEU A 74 -1.21 -20.08 6.36
CA LEU A 74 -2.50 -20.37 7.00
C LEU A 74 -3.69 -19.89 6.15
N VAL A 75 -3.44 -19.03 5.17
CA VAL A 75 -4.45 -18.49 4.25
C VAL A 75 -4.47 -19.35 2.98
N PRO A 76 -5.65 -19.70 2.43
CA PRO A 76 -5.71 -20.39 1.15
C PRO A 76 -5.07 -19.53 0.04
N LYS A 77 -4.09 -20.08 -0.70
CA LYS A 77 -3.23 -19.29 -1.59
C LYS A 77 -3.91 -18.71 -2.84
N ASN A 78 -4.95 -19.38 -3.35
CA ASN A 78 -5.48 -19.13 -4.71
C ASN A 78 -6.91 -18.56 -4.69
N LEU A 79 -7.26 -17.73 -3.70
CA LEU A 79 -8.63 -17.23 -3.54
C LEU A 79 -9.03 -16.32 -4.70
N LEU A 80 -8.20 -15.33 -5.07
CA LEU A 80 -8.51 -14.48 -6.23
C LEU A 80 -8.70 -15.30 -7.51
N VAL A 81 -7.81 -16.28 -7.75
CA VAL A 81 -7.92 -17.18 -8.90
C VAL A 81 -9.24 -17.93 -8.87
N LYS A 82 -9.61 -18.52 -7.72
CA LYS A 82 -10.88 -19.25 -7.55
C LYS A 82 -12.08 -18.35 -7.77
N SER A 83 -12.08 -17.13 -7.25
CA SER A 83 -13.18 -16.17 -7.41
C SER A 83 -13.37 -15.78 -8.87
N PHE A 84 -12.28 -15.46 -9.58
CA PHE A 84 -12.35 -15.17 -11.01
C PHE A 84 -12.75 -16.39 -11.84
N LEU A 85 -12.31 -17.59 -11.49
CA LEU A 85 -12.76 -18.82 -12.16
C LEU A 85 -14.26 -19.08 -11.96
N LYS A 86 -14.79 -18.86 -10.75
CA LYS A 86 -16.24 -18.97 -10.48
C LYS A 86 -17.06 -17.93 -11.25
N LEU A 87 -16.50 -16.75 -11.46
CA LEU A 87 -17.12 -15.68 -12.26
C LEU A 87 -17.07 -15.95 -13.76
N SER A 88 -16.15 -16.80 -14.21
CA SER A 88 -15.90 -17.06 -15.63
C SER A 88 -16.73 -18.23 -16.15
N SER A 89 -17.39 -18.05 -17.29
CA SER A 89 -18.11 -19.12 -18.00
C SER A 89 -17.19 -19.99 -18.87
N SER A 90 -15.99 -19.49 -19.20
CA SER A 90 -14.99 -20.22 -20.00
C SER A 90 -13.56 -19.79 -19.63
N PRO A 91 -12.53 -20.57 -20.03
CA PRO A 91 -11.13 -20.18 -19.86
C PRO A 91 -10.76 -18.85 -20.54
N GLU A 92 -11.36 -18.55 -21.69
CA GLU A 92 -11.16 -17.28 -22.41
C GLU A 92 -11.70 -16.10 -21.60
N ALA A 93 -12.90 -16.25 -21.02
CA ALA A 93 -13.48 -15.24 -20.14
C ALA A 93 -12.59 -15.00 -18.92
N PHE A 94 -12.06 -16.07 -18.32
CA PHE A 94 -11.11 -15.96 -17.20
C PHE A 94 -9.85 -15.18 -17.60
N MET A 95 -9.28 -15.46 -18.78
CA MET A 95 -8.09 -14.76 -19.26
C MET A 95 -8.34 -13.27 -19.50
N ILE A 96 -9.53 -12.90 -20.00
CA ILE A 96 -9.94 -11.51 -20.19
C ILE A 96 -10.08 -10.82 -18.82
N LEU A 97 -10.84 -11.39 -17.89
CA LEU A 97 -11.06 -10.83 -16.56
C LEU A 97 -9.75 -10.68 -15.79
N ARG A 98 -8.88 -11.70 -15.83
CA ARG A 98 -7.55 -11.66 -15.23
C ARG A 98 -6.69 -10.53 -15.78
N THR A 99 -6.71 -10.34 -17.10
CA THR A 99 -5.95 -9.27 -17.77
C THR A 99 -6.48 -7.90 -17.37
N LYS A 100 -7.80 -7.71 -17.40
CA LYS A 100 -8.46 -6.46 -17.00
C LYS A 100 -8.18 -6.10 -15.56
N TYR A 101 -8.31 -7.06 -14.64
CA TYR A 101 -8.01 -6.87 -13.23
C TYR A 101 -6.55 -6.46 -13.00
N ALA A 102 -5.60 -7.18 -13.61
CA ALA A 102 -4.17 -6.86 -13.47
C ALA A 102 -3.84 -5.46 -13.99
N GLN A 103 -4.43 -5.06 -15.11
CA GLN A 103 -4.25 -3.72 -15.68
C GLN A 103 -4.88 -2.63 -14.80
N SER A 104 -6.14 -2.80 -14.37
CA SER A 104 -6.81 -1.81 -13.52
C SER A 104 -6.10 -1.65 -12.18
N HIS A 105 -5.67 -2.75 -11.56
CA HIS A 105 -4.95 -2.74 -10.29
C HIS A 105 -3.61 -2.02 -10.45
N ALA A 106 -2.82 -2.32 -11.49
CA ALA A 106 -1.55 -1.64 -11.77
C ALA A 106 -1.71 -0.12 -11.92
N VAL A 107 -2.75 0.32 -12.65
CA VAL A 107 -3.06 1.74 -12.85
C VAL A 107 -3.43 2.41 -11.52
N ILE A 108 -4.30 1.77 -10.74
CA ILE A 108 -4.73 2.27 -9.43
C ILE A 108 -3.55 2.38 -8.47
N CYS A 109 -2.72 1.34 -8.36
CA CYS A 109 -1.55 1.31 -7.47
C CYS A 109 -0.60 2.49 -7.72
N LEU A 110 -0.26 2.76 -8.99
CA LEU A 110 0.62 3.89 -9.31
C LEU A 110 -0.03 5.25 -9.11
N SER A 111 -1.30 5.38 -9.50
CA SER A 111 -2.05 6.62 -9.30
C SER A 111 -2.14 6.96 -7.81
N GLN A 112 -2.45 5.95 -6.99
CA GLN A 112 -2.49 6.07 -5.53
C GLN A 112 -1.12 6.39 -4.94
N TRP A 113 -0.04 5.78 -5.44
CA TRP A 113 1.32 6.10 -4.99
C TRP A 113 1.70 7.55 -5.26
N VAL A 114 1.45 8.07 -6.48
CA VAL A 114 1.75 9.46 -6.87
C VAL A 114 1.00 10.45 -5.97
N ILE A 115 -0.29 10.21 -5.73
CA ILE A 115 -1.11 11.03 -4.83
C ILE A 115 -0.72 10.83 -3.36
N GLY A 116 -0.18 9.66 -3.01
CA GLY A 116 0.14 9.27 -1.63
C GLY A 116 -1.07 8.81 -0.84
N ILE A 117 -1.94 7.99 -1.45
CA ILE A 117 -3.09 7.38 -0.79
C ILE A 117 -2.62 6.16 0.02
N GLY A 118 -2.92 6.13 1.31
CA GLY A 118 -2.69 5.00 2.20
C GLY A 118 -3.98 4.40 2.76
N ASP A 119 -3.88 3.56 3.79
CA ASP A 119 -4.99 2.78 4.36
C ASP A 119 -5.67 1.87 3.32
N ARG A 120 -4.85 1.19 2.51
CA ARG A 120 -5.32 0.33 1.41
C ARG A 120 -5.60 -1.11 1.86
N HIS A 121 -6.49 -1.25 2.84
CA HIS A 121 -6.99 -2.55 3.30
C HIS A 121 -8.01 -3.14 2.31
N LEU A 122 -8.36 -4.43 2.48
CA LEU A 122 -9.27 -5.17 1.59
C LEU A 122 -10.67 -4.55 1.42
N GLY A 123 -11.08 -3.68 2.35
CA GLY A 123 -12.37 -2.99 2.32
C GLY A 123 -12.42 -1.79 1.38
N ASN A 124 -11.26 -1.28 0.97
CA ASN A 124 -11.13 -0.06 0.16
C ASN A 124 -10.96 -0.34 -1.33
N PHE A 125 -11.17 -1.59 -1.73
CA PHE A 125 -11.17 -2.03 -3.12
C PHE A 125 -12.51 -2.67 -3.44
N LEU A 126 -13.16 -2.14 -4.47
CA LEU A 126 -14.34 -2.73 -5.09
C LEU A 126 -13.91 -3.44 -6.38
N ILE A 127 -14.57 -4.55 -6.68
CA ILE A 127 -14.37 -5.31 -7.92
C ILE A 127 -15.69 -5.29 -8.67
N ASP A 128 -15.68 -4.74 -9.88
CA ASP A 128 -16.80 -4.85 -10.81
C ASP A 128 -16.85 -6.27 -11.38
N LYS A 129 -17.89 -7.02 -11.02
CA LYS A 129 -18.07 -8.42 -11.43
C LYS A 129 -18.37 -8.56 -12.93
N SER A 130 -18.75 -7.49 -13.62
CA SER A 130 -19.02 -7.52 -15.06
C SER A 130 -17.75 -7.36 -15.89
N SER A 131 -16.88 -6.41 -15.52
CA SER A 131 -15.65 -6.11 -16.26
C SER A 131 -14.39 -6.76 -15.69
N GLY A 132 -14.42 -7.17 -14.41
CA GLY A 132 -13.26 -7.62 -13.65
C GLY A 132 -12.32 -6.48 -13.23
N CYS A 133 -12.69 -5.22 -13.44
CA CYS A 133 -11.88 -4.08 -13.02
C CYS A 133 -11.99 -3.83 -11.51
N GLU A 134 -10.87 -3.39 -10.92
CA GLU A 134 -10.83 -2.91 -9.54
C GLU A 134 -11.12 -1.39 -9.50
N VAL A 135 -11.75 -0.93 -8.43
CA VAL A 135 -12.03 0.49 -8.15
C VAL A 135 -11.62 0.78 -6.71
N GLY A 136 -10.80 1.83 -6.51
CA GLY A 136 -10.44 2.29 -5.18
C GLY A 136 -11.49 3.21 -4.59
N ILE A 137 -11.84 3.00 -3.31
CA ILE A 137 -12.75 3.87 -2.56
C ILE A 137 -12.08 4.35 -1.26
N ASP A 138 -12.75 5.26 -0.56
CA ASP A 138 -12.32 5.86 0.71
C ASP A 138 -10.90 6.44 0.65
N PHE A 139 -10.78 7.73 0.35
CA PHE A 139 -9.50 8.42 0.24
C PHE A 139 -9.14 9.22 1.49
N GLY A 140 -9.59 8.78 2.68
CA GLY A 140 -9.37 9.49 3.94
C GLY A 140 -7.90 9.77 4.27
N HIS A 141 -7.00 8.90 3.83
CA HIS A 141 -5.55 9.05 4.00
C HIS A 141 -4.84 9.43 2.69
N ALA A 142 -4.94 10.69 2.26
CA ALA A 142 -4.22 11.21 1.08
C ALA A 142 -2.87 11.87 1.44
N PHE A 143 -2.04 12.13 0.43
CA PHE A 143 -0.77 12.88 0.52
C PHE A 143 0.24 12.35 1.57
N GLY A 144 0.36 11.03 1.69
CA GLY A 144 1.32 10.38 2.59
C GLY A 144 0.92 10.47 4.07
N SER A 145 -0.34 10.82 4.36
CA SER A 145 -0.82 10.94 5.74
C SER A 145 -0.81 9.61 6.50
N ALA A 146 -1.00 8.48 5.82
CA ALA A 146 -0.90 7.15 6.44
C ALA A 146 0.53 6.88 6.97
N THR A 147 1.56 7.14 6.19
CA THR A 147 2.96 6.96 6.60
C THR A 147 3.38 7.97 7.67
N GLN A 148 2.82 9.18 7.66
CA GLN A 148 3.27 10.25 8.56
C GLN A 148 2.52 10.31 9.90
N PHE A 149 1.21 10.06 9.92
CA PHE A 149 0.38 10.36 11.09
C PHE A 149 -0.19 9.14 11.81
N LEU A 150 -0.16 7.96 11.19
CA LEU A 150 -0.59 6.73 11.83
C LEU A 150 0.45 6.27 12.87
N PRO A 151 0.01 5.76 14.04
CA PRO A 151 0.94 5.24 15.04
C PRO A 151 1.86 4.15 14.50
N VAL A 152 1.29 3.25 13.67
CA VAL A 152 1.99 2.25 12.87
C VAL A 152 2.00 2.75 11.43
N PRO A 153 3.14 3.25 10.93
CA PRO A 153 3.20 3.85 9.60
C PRO A 153 3.07 2.78 8.51
N GLU A 154 2.38 3.11 7.42
CA GLU A 154 2.36 2.26 6.23
C GLU A 154 3.66 2.45 5.43
N LEU A 155 4.50 1.42 5.45
CA LEU A 155 5.78 1.37 4.74
C LEU A 155 5.68 0.54 3.44
N VAL A 156 4.57 0.70 2.72
CA VAL A 156 4.33 0.12 1.40
C VAL A 156 3.70 1.20 0.50
N PRO A 157 4.06 1.28 -0.79
CA PRO A 157 3.55 2.31 -1.69
C PRO A 157 2.11 2.03 -2.15
N PHE A 158 1.71 0.76 -2.17
CA PHE A 158 0.39 0.27 -2.55
C PHE A 158 0.25 -1.20 -2.09
N ARG A 159 -0.97 -1.73 -2.16
CA ARG A 159 -1.25 -3.13 -1.86
C ARG A 159 -0.78 -4.02 -3.01
N LEU A 160 0.19 -4.90 -2.77
CA LEU A 160 0.57 -5.97 -3.71
C LEU A 160 0.97 -7.22 -2.91
N THR A 161 -0.04 -8.00 -2.53
CA THR A 161 0.06 -9.13 -1.60
C THR A 161 0.01 -10.49 -2.32
N PRO A 162 0.23 -11.63 -1.62
CA PRO A 162 0.33 -12.94 -2.27
C PRO A 162 -0.85 -13.32 -3.16
N GLN A 163 -2.09 -12.94 -2.82
CA GLN A 163 -3.25 -13.25 -3.67
C GLN A 163 -3.14 -12.62 -5.07
N TYR A 164 -2.65 -11.37 -5.16
CA TYR A 164 -2.44 -10.69 -6.44
C TYR A 164 -1.33 -11.37 -7.25
N LEU A 165 -0.21 -11.70 -6.60
CA LEU A 165 0.90 -12.40 -7.24
C LEU A 165 0.48 -13.77 -7.78
N GLN A 166 -0.36 -14.48 -7.02
CA GLN A 166 -0.89 -15.78 -7.39
C GLN A 166 -1.87 -15.69 -8.57
N LEU A 167 -2.68 -14.63 -8.64
CA LEU A 167 -3.56 -14.39 -9.80
C LEU A 167 -2.74 -14.21 -11.09
N MET A 168 -1.59 -13.54 -11.00
CA MET A 168 -0.71 -13.28 -12.15
C MET A 168 0.30 -14.40 -12.43
N SER A 169 0.26 -15.49 -11.65
CA SER A 169 1.07 -16.68 -11.88
C SER A 169 0.81 -17.29 -13.27
N PRO A 170 1.81 -17.85 -13.96
CA PRO A 170 3.20 -18.08 -13.52
C PRO A 170 4.16 -16.89 -13.72
N LEU A 171 3.75 -15.84 -14.45
CA LEU A 171 4.62 -14.70 -14.75
C LEU A 171 4.80 -13.75 -13.55
N GLY A 172 3.84 -13.76 -12.61
CA GLY A 172 3.84 -12.88 -11.45
C GLY A 172 3.70 -11.43 -11.89
N VAL A 173 4.53 -10.54 -11.33
CA VAL A 173 4.52 -9.11 -11.68
C VAL A 173 5.09 -8.82 -13.07
N LYS A 174 5.92 -9.71 -13.62
CA LYS A 174 6.56 -9.51 -14.92
C LYS A 174 5.53 -9.70 -16.05
N GLY A 175 5.64 -8.91 -17.11
CA GLY A 175 4.68 -8.93 -18.22
C GLY A 175 3.62 -7.85 -18.10
N ILE A 176 2.33 -8.22 -18.10
CA ILE A 176 1.23 -7.25 -18.22
C ILE A 176 1.21 -6.25 -17.06
N TYR A 177 1.45 -6.71 -15.83
CA TYR A 177 1.37 -5.86 -14.65
C TYR A 177 2.49 -4.80 -14.64
N GLU A 178 3.74 -5.23 -14.69
CA GLU A 178 4.91 -4.34 -14.81
C GLU A 178 4.82 -3.42 -16.03
N SER A 179 4.47 -3.94 -17.21
CA SER A 179 4.33 -3.12 -18.41
C SER A 179 3.26 -2.04 -18.23
N THR A 180 2.11 -2.40 -17.65
CA THR A 180 1.05 -1.42 -17.36
C THR A 180 1.52 -0.38 -16.36
N MET A 181 2.30 -0.78 -15.35
CA MET A 181 2.89 0.15 -14.41
C MET A 181 3.85 1.13 -15.10
N ILE A 182 4.80 0.64 -15.90
CA ILE A 182 5.77 1.48 -16.62
C ILE A 182 5.04 2.49 -17.52
N HIS A 183 4.07 2.05 -18.32
CA HIS A 183 3.31 2.94 -19.20
C HIS A 183 2.50 3.99 -18.42
N THR A 184 1.89 3.58 -17.30
CA THR A 184 1.11 4.50 -16.44
C THR A 184 2.02 5.57 -15.84
N LEU A 185 3.15 5.17 -15.23
CA LEU A 185 4.08 6.13 -14.63
C LEU A 185 4.70 7.04 -15.69
N SER A 186 5.08 6.51 -16.85
CA SER A 186 5.57 7.31 -17.98
C SER A 186 4.55 8.37 -18.42
N ALA A 187 3.27 7.98 -18.55
CA ALA A 187 2.20 8.92 -18.90
C ALA A 187 2.01 10.02 -17.84
N LEU A 188 2.05 9.67 -16.55
CA LEU A 188 1.96 10.63 -15.44
C LEU A 188 3.16 11.59 -15.42
N CYS A 189 4.38 11.09 -15.64
CA CYS A 189 5.59 11.89 -15.73
C CYS A 189 5.55 12.87 -16.92
N ASN A 190 5.05 12.44 -18.08
CA ASN A 190 4.94 13.27 -19.28
C ASN A 190 4.00 14.48 -19.11
N ARG A 191 3.01 14.39 -18.21
CA ARG A 191 2.04 15.46 -17.92
C ARG A 191 2.10 15.94 -16.47
N ARG A 192 3.28 15.80 -15.83
CA ARG A 192 3.46 16.11 -14.40
C ARG A 192 3.08 17.53 -14.01
N ASP A 193 3.34 18.54 -14.85
CA ASP A 193 3.05 19.93 -14.48
C ASP A 193 1.55 20.17 -14.31
N LEU A 194 0.73 19.63 -15.22
CA LEU A 194 -0.73 19.69 -15.11
C LEU A 194 -1.21 18.96 -13.84
N LEU A 195 -0.69 17.75 -13.60
CA LEU A 195 -1.06 16.97 -12.42
C LEU A 195 -0.70 17.69 -11.12
N LEU A 196 0.52 18.23 -11.03
CA LEU A 196 0.99 18.99 -9.87
C LEU A 196 0.17 20.26 -9.66
N SER A 197 -0.22 20.97 -10.72
CA SER A 197 -1.11 22.13 -10.62
C SER A 197 -2.49 21.77 -10.07
N VAL A 198 -3.08 20.67 -10.55
CA VAL A 198 -4.38 20.19 -10.02
C VAL A 198 -4.24 19.78 -8.54
N MET A 199 -3.18 19.06 -8.19
CA MET A 199 -2.92 18.68 -6.80
C MET A 199 -2.70 19.90 -5.90
N ASP A 200 -2.01 20.93 -6.38
CA ASP A 200 -1.76 22.18 -5.63
C ASP A 200 -3.04 22.96 -5.34
N ILE A 201 -3.96 23.01 -6.31
CA ILE A 201 -5.30 23.58 -6.10
C ILE A 201 -6.07 22.75 -5.07
N PHE A 202 -6.12 21.43 -5.24
CA PHE A 202 -6.86 20.53 -4.37
C PHE A 202 -6.41 20.63 -2.91
N ILE A 203 -5.10 20.62 -2.65
CA ILE A 203 -4.60 20.64 -1.27
C ILE A 203 -4.79 21.98 -0.56
N LYS A 204 -4.87 23.09 -1.31
CA LYS A 204 -5.13 24.42 -0.76
C LYS A 204 -6.60 24.63 -0.43
N GLU A 205 -7.48 23.74 -0.88
CA GLU A 205 -8.90 23.83 -0.58
C GLU A 205 -9.14 23.64 0.93
N PRO A 206 -9.78 24.61 1.61
CA PRO A 206 -9.91 24.63 3.07
C PRO A 206 -10.92 23.61 3.62
N THR A 207 -11.56 22.82 2.76
CA THR A 207 -12.59 21.81 3.07
C THR A 207 -12.02 20.47 3.56
N ILE A 208 -10.72 20.25 3.39
CA ILE A 208 -10.08 18.95 3.66
C ILE A 208 -9.49 18.92 5.09
N ASN A 209 -9.58 17.76 5.74
CA ASN A 209 -9.03 17.46 7.07
C ASN A 209 -7.49 17.67 7.23
N TRP A 210 -6.78 18.19 6.22
CA TRP A 210 -5.34 18.46 6.30
C TRP A 210 -5.01 19.56 7.31
N LYS A 211 -5.92 20.50 7.61
CA LYS A 211 -5.71 21.49 8.68
C LYS A 211 -5.49 20.81 10.05
N ALA A 212 -6.22 19.74 10.34
CA ALA A 212 -6.02 18.95 11.56
C ALA A 212 -4.65 18.24 11.56
N ASN A 213 -4.27 17.65 10.43
CA ASN A 213 -2.97 16.99 10.27
C ASN A 213 -1.79 17.98 10.34
N ALA A 214 -1.94 19.18 9.75
CA ALA A 214 -0.95 20.25 9.80
C ALA A 214 -0.80 20.80 11.22
N ASN A 215 -1.92 21.01 11.93
CA ASN A 215 -1.90 21.41 13.34
C ASN A 215 -1.22 20.36 14.22
N LYS A 216 -1.51 19.07 14.00
CA LYS A 216 -0.83 17.96 14.71
C LYS A 216 0.68 18.00 14.45
N GLN A 217 1.12 18.21 13.21
CA GLN A 217 2.53 18.32 12.87
C GLN A 217 3.22 19.54 13.50
N LEU A 218 2.52 20.69 13.59
CA LEU A 218 3.05 21.89 14.25
C LEU A 218 3.27 21.67 15.74
N GLN A 219 2.33 20.98 16.40
CA GLN A 219 2.43 20.60 17.82
C GLN A 219 3.62 19.65 18.05
N ASP A 220 3.75 18.60 17.22
CA ASP A 220 4.83 17.61 17.34
C ASP A 220 6.23 18.21 17.11
N LEU A 221 6.34 19.26 16.29
CA LEU A 221 7.61 19.94 16.01
C LEU A 221 7.95 21.06 17.01
N HIS A 222 7.11 21.29 18.04
CA HIS A 222 7.25 22.42 18.99
C HIS A 222 7.47 23.78 18.31
N MET A 223 6.87 23.98 17.13
CA MET A 223 7.01 25.23 16.38
C MET A 223 5.88 26.17 16.75
N SER A 224 6.22 27.41 17.13
CA SER A 224 5.22 28.45 17.35
C SER A 224 4.41 28.71 16.09
N SER A 225 3.10 28.90 16.25
CA SER A 225 2.15 29.30 15.20
C SER A 225 2.38 30.75 14.72
N GLU A 226 3.26 31.50 15.38
CA GLU A 226 3.59 32.88 15.04
C GLU A 226 4.49 32.93 13.79
N GLY A 227 3.88 33.27 12.65
CA GLY A 227 4.59 33.66 11.43
C GLY A 227 4.70 32.61 10.31
N LYS A 228 4.09 31.43 10.45
CA LYS A 228 4.10 30.42 9.38
C LYS A 228 2.90 30.56 8.44
N LYS A 229 3.20 30.91 7.19
CA LYS A 229 2.29 30.95 6.03
C LYS A 229 1.43 29.68 5.98
N GLU A 230 0.12 29.85 5.83
CA GLU A 230 -0.86 28.76 5.62
C GLU A 230 -0.44 27.77 4.52
N ASP A 231 0.43 28.19 3.60
CA ASP A 231 0.93 27.42 2.46
C ASP A 231 2.02 26.37 2.74
N TRP A 232 2.70 26.39 3.90
CA TRP A 232 3.89 25.53 4.10
C TRP A 232 3.59 24.03 3.97
N PHE A 233 2.49 23.58 4.56
CA PHE A 233 2.09 22.17 4.54
C PHE A 233 1.66 21.71 3.14
N PRO A 234 0.75 22.44 2.44
CA PRO A 234 0.51 22.24 1.01
C PRO A 234 1.77 22.11 0.16
N GLN A 235 2.70 23.06 0.27
CA GLN A 235 3.95 23.09 -0.51
C GLN A 235 4.82 21.85 -0.25
N GLN A 236 4.89 21.39 0.99
CA GLN A 236 5.62 20.17 1.35
C GLN A 236 5.05 18.93 0.65
N ARG A 237 3.73 18.77 0.58
CA ARG A 237 3.10 17.62 -0.10
C ARG A 237 3.29 17.65 -1.60
N ILE A 238 3.15 18.83 -2.20
CA ILE A 238 3.39 19.01 -3.64
C ILE A 238 4.86 18.75 -3.98
N ALA A 239 5.80 19.15 -3.12
CA ALA A 239 7.21 18.84 -3.30
C ALA A 239 7.49 17.31 -3.24
N ILE A 240 6.79 16.57 -2.38
CA ILE A 240 6.88 15.10 -2.32
C ILE A 240 6.31 14.48 -3.59
N ALA A 241 5.12 14.89 -4.03
CA ALA A 241 4.49 14.40 -5.26
C ALA A 241 5.38 14.68 -6.49
N ARG A 242 5.98 15.86 -6.55
CA ARG A 242 6.96 16.24 -7.58
C ARG A 242 8.14 15.27 -7.62
N LYS A 243 8.73 14.94 -6.46
CA LYS A 243 9.85 13.98 -6.38
C LYS A 243 9.46 12.59 -6.90
N LYS A 244 8.23 12.12 -6.65
CA LYS A 244 7.73 10.85 -7.18
C LYS A 244 7.77 10.84 -8.72
N LEU A 245 7.49 11.98 -9.35
CA LEU A 245 7.46 12.19 -10.81
C LEU A 245 8.81 12.64 -11.42
N GLU A 246 9.87 12.76 -10.62
CA GLU A 246 11.20 13.25 -11.04
C GLU A 246 12.29 12.17 -10.96
N GLY A 247 11.92 10.89 -10.85
CA GLY A 247 12.91 9.82 -10.80
C GLY A 247 13.60 9.68 -9.44
N VAL A 248 13.01 10.18 -8.35
CA VAL A 248 13.56 9.94 -7.00
C VAL A 248 13.21 8.52 -6.55
N ASN A 249 14.15 7.87 -5.88
CA ASN A 249 13.97 6.50 -5.38
C ASN A 249 12.80 6.43 -4.37
N PRO A 250 11.80 5.54 -4.59
CA PRO A 250 10.64 5.41 -3.74
C PRO A 250 10.96 5.27 -2.24
N CYS A 251 12.01 4.53 -1.87
CA CYS A 251 12.35 4.34 -0.44
C CYS A 251 12.86 5.63 0.22
N ILE A 252 13.49 6.52 -0.55
CA ILE A 252 13.97 7.83 -0.08
C ILE A 252 12.80 8.78 0.14
N ILE A 253 11.80 8.73 -0.74
CA ILE A 253 10.57 9.51 -0.60
C ILE A 253 9.81 9.06 0.64
N MET A 254 9.61 7.75 0.80
CA MET A 254 8.87 7.19 1.92
C MET A 254 9.61 7.40 3.26
N ARG A 255 10.94 7.30 3.27
CA ARG A 255 11.77 7.72 4.43
C ARG A 255 11.48 9.17 4.79
N LYS A 256 11.38 10.07 3.81
CA LYS A 256 11.13 11.48 4.08
C LYS A 256 9.74 11.70 4.67
N GLU A 257 8.72 11.03 4.16
CA GLU A 257 7.36 11.05 4.73
C GLU A 257 7.36 10.52 6.18
N LEU A 258 8.09 9.44 6.45
CA LEU A 258 8.26 8.88 7.79
C LEU A 258 8.96 9.85 8.75
N GLU A 259 10.07 10.47 8.31
CA GLU A 259 10.83 11.44 9.11
C GLU A 259 9.97 12.63 9.55
N LEU A 260 9.04 13.07 8.69
CA LEU A 260 8.17 14.22 8.94
C LEU A 260 7.16 14.01 10.09
N GLY A 261 6.89 12.77 10.50
CA GLY A 261 5.94 12.46 11.57
C GLY A 261 6.50 11.57 12.69
N HIS A 262 7.65 10.93 12.47
CA HIS A 262 8.19 9.93 13.40
C HIS A 262 9.60 10.25 13.88
N SER A 263 10.23 11.36 13.45
CA SER A 263 11.60 11.72 13.85
C SER A 263 11.80 11.83 15.37
N SER A 264 10.79 12.27 16.11
CA SER A 264 10.81 12.37 17.58
C SER A 264 10.86 11.01 18.30
N LYS A 265 10.60 9.89 17.60
CA LYS A 265 10.59 8.54 18.17
C LYS A 265 12.00 7.93 18.36
N GLY A 266 13.06 8.69 18.09
CA GLY A 266 14.45 8.34 18.42
C GLY A 266 14.88 7.00 17.83
N GLU A 267 15.18 6.02 18.68
CA GLU A 267 15.68 4.71 18.24
C GLU A 267 14.64 3.94 17.40
N LEU A 268 13.35 4.05 17.75
CA LEU A 268 12.30 3.40 16.98
C LEU A 268 12.23 3.94 15.54
N PHE A 269 12.49 5.23 15.34
CA PHE A 269 12.56 5.83 14.01
C PHE A 269 13.69 5.23 13.18
N LYS A 270 14.87 5.01 13.77
CA LYS A 270 15.99 4.35 13.06
C LYS A 270 15.64 2.92 12.65
N CYS A 271 14.94 2.17 13.49
CA CYS A 271 14.45 0.84 13.14
C CYS A 271 13.46 0.89 11.96
N MET A 272 12.48 1.80 11.99
CA MET A 272 11.53 2.00 10.90
C MET A 272 12.21 2.45 9.60
N GLU A 273 13.19 3.35 9.70
CA GLU A 273 13.99 3.84 8.57
C GLU A 273 14.79 2.70 7.92
N SER A 274 15.43 1.85 8.73
CA SER A 274 16.17 0.69 8.23
C SER A 274 15.28 -0.28 7.43
N VAL A 275 14.07 -0.56 7.94
CA VAL A 275 13.07 -1.40 7.25
C VAL A 275 12.65 -0.76 5.92
N CYS A 276 12.32 0.54 5.93
CA CYS A 276 11.93 1.31 4.75
C CYS A 276 13.01 1.30 3.65
N LEU A 277 14.26 1.61 4.01
CA LEU A 277 15.38 1.67 3.06
C LEU A 277 15.73 0.30 2.49
N GLY A 278 15.43 -0.78 3.23
CA GLY A 278 15.74 -2.15 2.84
C GLY A 278 17.22 -2.48 2.98
N ASN A 279 17.56 -3.72 2.61
CA ASN A 279 18.93 -4.23 2.70
C ASN A 279 19.43 -4.60 1.29
N SER A 280 20.64 -4.17 0.93
CA SER A 280 21.23 -4.39 -0.39
C SER A 280 21.49 -5.86 -0.73
N GLU A 281 21.49 -6.77 0.23
CA GLU A 281 21.54 -8.22 -0.04
C GLU A 281 20.23 -8.72 -0.64
N PHE A 282 19.09 -8.20 -0.16
CA PHE A 282 17.76 -8.74 -0.45
C PHE A 282 16.91 -7.85 -1.37
N ASN A 283 17.13 -6.54 -1.35
CA ASN A 283 16.20 -5.56 -1.90
C ASN A 283 16.88 -4.70 -2.97
N ILE A 284 16.28 -4.65 -4.15
CA ILE A 284 16.82 -3.87 -5.27
C ILE A 284 16.78 -2.36 -4.99
N ARG A 285 15.77 -1.89 -4.24
CA ARG A 285 15.64 -0.46 -3.87
C ARG A 285 16.83 0.08 -3.11
N ALA A 286 17.56 -0.77 -2.38
CA ALA A 286 18.76 -0.43 -1.62
C ALA A 286 20.04 -0.41 -2.47
N LYS A 287 20.02 -1.04 -3.66
CA LYS A 287 21.12 -1.04 -4.64
C LYS A 287 21.05 0.16 -5.60
N MET A 288 19.85 0.69 -5.80
CA MET A 288 19.57 1.74 -6.77
C MET A 288 20.04 3.13 -6.30
N LYS A 289 20.24 4.03 -7.26
CA LYS A 289 20.59 5.43 -7.00
C LYS A 289 19.48 6.10 -6.18
N LYS A 290 19.83 7.17 -5.45
CA LYS A 290 18.85 7.95 -4.66
C LYS A 290 17.92 8.79 -5.55
N THR A 291 18.42 9.25 -6.69
CA THR A 291 17.71 10.12 -7.65
C THR A 291 18.15 9.79 -9.08
N GLY A 292 17.39 10.28 -10.07
CA GLY A 292 17.69 10.08 -11.49
C GLY A 292 17.46 8.65 -11.95
N LEU A 293 16.48 7.96 -11.34
CA LEU A 293 16.02 6.66 -11.80
C LEU A 293 15.18 6.82 -13.08
N THR A 294 15.31 5.85 -13.97
CA THR A 294 14.36 5.61 -15.07
C THR A 294 13.00 5.17 -14.53
N VAL A 295 11.96 5.24 -15.38
CA VAL A 295 10.61 4.80 -15.00
C VAL A 295 10.61 3.32 -14.63
N GLU A 296 11.35 2.51 -15.38
CA GLU A 296 11.52 1.09 -15.16
C GLU A 296 12.17 0.79 -13.80
N GLU A 297 13.29 1.47 -13.49
CA GLU A 297 13.97 1.33 -12.18
C GLU A 297 13.07 1.80 -11.02
N GLN A 298 12.28 2.85 -11.20
CA GLN A 298 11.29 3.28 -10.20
C GLN A 298 10.22 2.21 -9.97
N VAL A 299 9.68 1.62 -11.03
CA VAL A 299 8.67 0.55 -10.95
C VAL A 299 9.25 -0.68 -10.24
N ASP A 300 10.47 -1.11 -10.58
CA ASP A 300 11.14 -2.22 -9.89
C ASP A 300 11.30 -1.94 -8.39
N CYS A 301 11.71 -0.72 -8.02
CA CYS A 301 11.82 -0.31 -6.61
C CYS A 301 10.47 -0.29 -5.89
N LEU A 302 9.40 0.15 -6.57
CA LEU A 302 8.05 0.18 -6.02
C LEU A 302 7.51 -1.22 -5.76
N ILE A 303 7.69 -2.14 -6.72
CA ILE A 303 7.28 -3.54 -6.59
C ILE A 303 8.05 -4.20 -5.44
N ASP A 304 9.38 -4.04 -5.38
CA ASP A 304 10.20 -4.57 -4.27
C ASP A 304 9.74 -4.04 -2.91
N LEU A 305 9.42 -2.74 -2.82
CA LEU A 305 8.94 -2.12 -1.58
C LEU A 305 7.55 -2.62 -1.17
N ALA A 306 6.65 -2.84 -2.13
CA ALA A 306 5.28 -3.32 -1.91
C ALA A 306 5.20 -4.81 -1.57
N THR A 307 6.18 -5.60 -2.04
CA THR A 307 6.19 -7.06 -1.91
C THR A 307 7.18 -7.58 -0.86
N ASP A 308 7.95 -6.71 -0.20
CA ASP A 308 8.94 -7.14 0.81
C ASP A 308 8.26 -7.78 2.02
N PRO A 309 8.50 -9.08 2.30
CA PRO A 309 7.92 -9.77 3.45
C PRO A 309 8.24 -9.12 4.79
N HIS A 310 9.37 -8.39 4.90
CA HIS A 310 9.71 -7.69 6.14
C HIS A 310 8.84 -6.45 6.37
N ASN A 311 8.55 -5.69 5.31
CA ASN A 311 7.62 -4.56 5.39
C ASN A 311 6.20 -5.08 5.67
N LEU A 312 5.78 -6.11 4.93
CA LEU A 312 4.44 -6.71 5.06
C LEU A 312 4.21 -7.40 6.41
N CYS A 313 5.26 -7.88 7.09
CA CYS A 313 5.13 -8.41 8.45
C CYS A 313 4.86 -7.33 9.50
N LEU A 314 5.42 -6.14 9.29
CA LEU A 314 5.45 -5.05 10.28
C LEU A 314 4.37 -3.98 10.05
N ILE A 315 3.56 -4.12 8.99
CA ILE A 315 2.39 -3.29 8.75
C ILE A 315 1.26 -3.64 9.74
N TYR A 316 0.32 -2.70 9.92
CA TYR A 316 -0.83 -2.89 10.79
C TYR A 316 -1.61 -4.17 10.44
N PHE A 317 -1.88 -5.01 11.44
CA PHE A 317 -2.60 -6.28 11.32
C PHE A 317 -3.92 -6.15 10.56
N GLY A 318 -4.71 -5.09 10.83
CA GLY A 318 -6.00 -4.88 10.16
C GLY A 318 -5.90 -4.60 8.66
N TRP A 319 -4.70 -4.27 8.17
CA TRP A 319 -4.42 -4.16 6.74
C TRP A 319 -4.45 -5.52 6.02
N ASN A 320 -4.38 -6.63 6.77
CA ASN A 320 -4.45 -8.01 6.28
C ASN A 320 -3.41 -8.34 5.18
N PRO A 321 -2.10 -8.22 5.44
CA PRO A 321 -1.03 -8.38 4.44
C PRO A 321 -0.80 -9.81 3.92
N TRP A 322 -1.43 -10.80 4.53
CA TRP A 322 -1.35 -12.22 4.15
C TRP A 322 -2.40 -12.64 3.10
N PHE A 323 -3.37 -11.77 2.80
CA PHE A 323 -4.28 -11.92 1.67
C PHE A 323 -3.70 -11.16 0.48
#